data_AF-A0AB94IXU1-F1
#
_entry.id   AF-A0AB94IXU1-F1
#
_cell.length_a   1.000
_cell.length_b   1.000
_cell.length_c   1.000
_cell.angle_alpha   90.00
_cell.angle_beta   90.00
_cell.angle_gamma   90.00
#
_symmetry.space_group_name_H-M   'P 1'
#
loop_
_entity.id
_entity.type
_entity.pdbx_description
1 polymer ?
#
loop_
_entity_poly.entity_id
_entity_poly.type
_entity_poly.pdbx_seq_one_letter_code
_entity_poly.pdbx_strand_id
1 'polypeptide(L)'
;MSRKNLYIGIACLCLFLLALWTAKLRNPQKDSTPFRNGREVYETLMSLRPGTSLEKAKTLLGNPDDVSENVLTWFLMDEQGEFAADFNVLTSQDRVIASSYLESAEGKKVASKKYKIFERELRSILGPPREQISDLLSVWVSEKLQFILAVTFDEEISAVTLLLKEPLVEGM
;
A
#
# COMPACT_ATOMS: atom_id res chain seq x y z
N MET A 1 -5.64 5.48 -26.66
CA MET A 1 -5.14 5.90 -25.33
C MET A 1 -5.06 7.43 -25.30
N SER A 2 -5.80 8.08 -24.40
CA SER A 2 -5.80 9.56 -24.29
C SER A 2 -4.44 10.08 -23.84
N ARG A 3 -3.97 11.21 -24.39
CA ARG A 3 -2.71 11.84 -23.97
C ARG A 3 -2.69 12.09 -22.45
N LYS A 4 -3.84 12.40 -21.84
CA LYS A 4 -3.99 12.58 -20.39
C LYS A 4 -3.63 11.31 -19.60
N ASN A 5 -4.08 10.15 -20.08
CA ASN A 5 -3.81 8.85 -19.42
C ASN A 5 -2.34 8.43 -19.58
N LEU A 6 -1.69 8.84 -20.66
CA LEU A 6 -0.24 8.65 -20.85
C LEU A 6 0.57 9.50 -19.87
N TYR A 7 0.20 10.77 -19.66
CA TYR A 7 0.88 11.63 -18.69
C TYR A 7 0.67 11.17 -17.25
N ILE A 8 -0.52 10.66 -16.92
CA ILE A 8 -0.78 10.06 -15.60
C ILE A 8 0.09 8.81 -15.41
N GLY A 9 0.17 7.94 -16.42
CA GLY A 9 1.04 6.76 -16.37
C GLY A 9 2.52 7.10 -16.18
N ILE A 10 3.02 8.12 -16.89
CA ILE A 10 4.41 8.58 -16.78
C ILE A 10 4.65 9.24 -15.41
N ALA A 11 3.72 10.06 -14.91
CA ALA A 11 3.82 10.67 -13.59
C ALA A 11 3.85 9.60 -12.49
N CYS A 12 3.00 8.56 -12.58
CA CYS A 12 3.03 7.42 -11.68
C CYS A 12 4.37 6.67 -11.73
N LEU A 13 4.95 6.49 -12.92
CA LEU A 13 6.26 5.85 -13.08
C LEU A 13 7.39 6.67 -12.46
N CYS A 14 7.42 7.99 -12.69
CA CYS A 14 8.43 8.87 -12.11
C CYS A 14 8.33 8.95 -10.58
N LEU A 15 7.11 8.97 -10.04
CA LEU A 15 6.89 8.93 -8.59
C LEU A 15 7.32 7.61 -7.97
N PHE A 16 7.09 6.49 -8.68
CA PHE A 16 7.57 5.17 -8.25
C PHE A 16 9.10 5.11 -8.16
N LEU A 17 9.80 5.69 -9.14
CA LEU A 17 11.27 5.77 -9.13
C LEU A 17 11.81 6.69 -8.02
N LEU A 18 11.13 7.80 -7.73
CA LEU A 18 11.48 8.70 -6.63
C LEU A 18 11.35 8.03 -5.26
N ALA A 19 10.30 7.22 -5.06
CA ALA A 19 10.09 6.47 -3.82
C ALA A 19 11.13 5.36 -3.62
N LEU A 20 11.55 4.68 -4.69
CA LEU A 20 12.67 3.74 -4.64
C LEU A 20 13.96 4.47 -4.24
N TRP A 21 14.17 5.68 -4.76
CA TRP A 21 15.39 6.45 -4.49
C TRP A 21 15.46 7.01 -3.06
N THR A 22 14.34 7.38 -2.45
CA THR A 22 14.33 7.83 -1.05
C THR A 22 14.55 6.68 -0.06
N ALA A 23 14.09 5.48 -0.40
CA ALA A 23 14.33 4.28 0.40
C ALA A 23 15.80 3.80 0.35
N LYS A 24 16.54 4.10 -0.73
CA LYS A 24 18.01 3.89 -0.87
C LYS A 24 18.86 4.65 0.15
N LEU A 25 18.37 5.78 0.66
CA LEU A 25 19.10 6.71 1.53
C LEU A 25 19.00 6.38 3.03
N ARG A 26 18.19 5.39 3.43
CA ARG A 26 17.87 5.11 4.83
C ARG A 26 18.53 3.80 5.27
N ASN A 27 19.45 3.88 6.23
CA ASN A 27 20.04 2.70 6.85
C ASN A 27 18.92 1.91 7.58
N PRO A 28 18.83 0.58 7.43
CA PRO A 28 17.92 -0.23 8.24
C PRO A 28 18.55 -0.54 9.60
N GLN A 29 17.98 -0.04 10.70
CA GLN A 29 18.29 -0.47 12.05
C GLN A 29 17.55 -1.76 12.42
N LYS A 30 18.20 -2.50 13.31
CA LYS A 30 18.07 -3.92 13.64
C LYS A 30 16.96 -4.26 14.65
N ASP A 31 16.08 -3.32 14.99
CA ASP A 31 15.10 -3.50 16.05
C ASP A 31 13.67 -3.57 15.49
N SER A 32 13.38 -4.74 14.92
CA SER A 32 12.09 -5.11 14.35
C SER A 32 10.95 -5.08 15.38
N THR A 33 9.92 -4.26 15.16
CA THR A 33 8.57 -4.42 15.75
C THR A 33 7.48 -4.01 14.74
N PRO A 34 6.27 -4.59 14.78
CA PRO A 34 5.93 -6.01 14.75
C PRO A 34 5.34 -6.42 13.39
N PHE A 35 5.41 -7.72 13.09
CA PHE A 35 4.60 -8.36 12.06
C PHE A 35 3.11 -8.17 12.41
N ARG A 36 2.38 -7.33 11.66
CA ARG A 36 0.92 -7.24 11.79
C ARG A 36 0.29 -8.42 11.06
N ASN A 37 -0.76 -8.99 11.63
CA ASN A 37 -1.50 -10.03 10.91
C ASN A 37 -2.28 -9.39 9.74
N GLY A 38 -2.44 -10.12 8.64
CA GLY A 38 -3.10 -9.65 7.43
C GLY A 38 -4.58 -9.34 7.62
N ARG A 39 -5.24 -9.94 8.61
CA ARG A 39 -6.63 -9.61 8.97
C ARG A 39 -6.75 -8.20 9.56
N GLU A 40 -5.89 -7.84 10.50
CA GLU A 40 -5.84 -6.51 11.12
C GLU A 40 -5.54 -5.44 10.07
N VAL A 41 -4.57 -5.73 9.18
CA VAL A 41 -4.26 -4.84 8.05
C VAL A 41 -5.46 -4.70 7.11
N TYR A 42 -6.14 -5.79 6.78
CA TYR A 42 -7.36 -5.75 5.98
C TYR A 42 -8.47 -4.89 6.62
N GLU A 43 -8.74 -5.08 7.91
CA GLU A 43 -9.77 -4.32 8.65
C GLU A 43 -9.44 -2.83 8.69
N THR A 44 -8.16 -2.50 8.86
CA THR A 44 -7.67 -1.11 8.83
C THR A 44 -7.84 -0.50 7.44
N LEU A 45 -7.43 -1.21 6.37
CA LEU A 45 -7.63 -0.74 4.99
C LEU A 45 -9.11 -0.55 4.66
N MET A 46 -9.99 -1.44 5.12
CA MET A 46 -11.43 -1.31 4.90
C MET A 46 -12.02 -0.11 5.62
N SER A 47 -11.50 0.25 6.79
CA SER A 47 -11.87 1.50 7.49
C SER A 47 -11.41 2.75 6.71
N LEU A 48 -10.32 2.61 5.95
CA LEU A 48 -9.72 3.59 5.05
C LEU A 48 -10.08 3.35 3.58
N ARG A 49 -11.22 2.71 3.29
CA ARG A 49 -11.61 2.42 1.91
C ARG A 49 -11.86 3.71 1.10
N PRO A 50 -11.78 3.64 -0.24
CA PRO A 50 -12.19 4.73 -1.11
C PRO A 50 -13.57 5.30 -0.72
N GLY A 51 -13.68 6.63 -0.73
CA GLY A 51 -14.85 7.40 -0.30
C GLY A 51 -14.85 7.85 1.17
N THR A 52 -14.00 7.28 2.03
CA THR A 52 -13.80 7.75 3.42
C THR A 52 -13.37 9.22 3.43
N SER A 53 -13.88 10.03 4.36
CA SER A 53 -13.49 11.44 4.46
C SER A 53 -12.05 11.58 4.97
N LEU A 54 -11.35 12.63 4.54
CA LEU A 54 -10.00 12.96 4.99
C LEU A 54 -9.95 13.09 6.52
N GLU A 55 -10.92 13.77 7.13
CA GLU A 55 -11.01 13.93 8.58
C GLU A 55 -11.05 12.57 9.30
N LYS A 56 -11.92 11.67 8.84
CA LYS A 56 -12.03 10.32 9.43
C LYS A 56 -10.75 9.51 9.23
N ALA A 57 -10.10 9.63 8.08
CA ALA A 57 -8.82 8.97 7.83
C ALA A 57 -7.71 9.49 8.77
N LYS A 58 -7.64 10.81 8.97
CA LYS A 58 -6.70 11.44 9.94
C LYS A 58 -6.95 10.95 11.37
N THR A 59 -8.22 10.87 11.80
CA THR A 59 -8.57 10.36 13.12
C THR A 59 -8.15 8.90 13.29
N LEU A 60 -8.39 8.05 12.28
CA LEU A 60 -8.04 6.62 12.32
C LEU A 60 -6.53 6.38 12.35
N LEU A 61 -5.75 7.25 11.70
CA LEU A 61 -4.29 7.17 11.64
C LEU A 61 -3.60 7.98 12.76
N GLY A 62 -4.35 8.57 13.68
CA GLY A 62 -3.80 9.20 14.89
C GLY A 62 -3.18 10.59 14.65
N ASN A 63 -3.87 11.47 13.92
CA ASN A 63 -3.43 12.85 13.60
C ASN A 63 -1.97 12.89 13.14
N PRO A 64 -1.67 12.48 11.90
CA PRO A 64 -0.35 12.72 11.35
C PRO A 64 -0.14 14.24 11.26
N ASP A 65 0.71 14.80 12.11
CA ASP A 65 1.11 16.21 12.07
C ASP A 65 1.75 16.58 10.71
N ASP A 66 2.14 15.57 9.91
CA ASP A 66 2.70 15.67 8.55
C ASP A 66 1.69 15.39 7.42
N VAL A 67 0.42 15.78 7.57
CA VAL A 67 -0.50 15.78 6.40
C VAL A 67 -0.15 16.94 5.47
N SER A 68 0.80 16.74 4.56
CA SER A 68 1.02 17.72 3.49
C SER A 68 -0.21 17.73 2.57
N GLU A 69 -0.89 18.87 2.42
CA GLU A 69 -2.08 19.05 1.57
C GLU A 69 -1.71 19.17 0.08
N ASN A 70 -0.85 18.28 -0.42
CA ASN A 70 -0.62 18.15 -1.84
C ASN A 70 -1.45 16.99 -2.40
N VAL A 71 -1.85 17.13 -3.66
CA VAL A 71 -2.71 16.22 -4.44
C VAL A 71 -2.17 14.76 -4.54
N LEU A 72 -1.00 14.50 -3.93
CA LEU A 72 -0.26 13.24 -3.87
C LEU A 72 0.58 13.21 -2.59
N THR A 73 -0.01 12.97 -1.41
CA THR A 73 0.79 12.82 -0.17
C THR A 73 0.70 11.42 0.40
N TRP A 74 1.89 10.92 0.73
CA TRP A 74 2.19 9.64 1.36
C TRP A 74 2.30 9.92 2.87
N PHE A 75 1.73 9.06 3.71
CA PHE A 75 1.97 9.17 5.14
C PHE A 75 3.28 8.44 5.45
N LEU A 76 4.20 9.15 6.10
CA LEU A 76 5.40 8.59 6.71
C LEU A 76 5.22 8.82 8.20
N MET A 77 4.89 7.77 8.96
CA MET A 77 4.98 7.85 10.41
C MET A 77 6.23 7.14 10.89
N ASP A 78 7.23 7.94 11.25
CA ASP A 78 8.16 7.73 12.35
C ASP A 78 8.99 9.02 12.52
N GLU A 79 8.84 9.68 13.67
CA GLU A 79 9.64 10.83 14.10
C GLU A 79 11.15 10.52 14.27
N GLN A 80 11.62 9.30 13.95
CA GLN A 80 12.98 8.83 14.21
C GLN A 80 13.68 8.04 13.09
N GLY A 81 13.15 7.92 11.87
CA GLY A 81 14.02 7.48 10.76
C GLY A 81 14.06 5.98 10.40
N GLU A 82 13.14 5.11 10.82
CA GLU A 82 13.23 3.64 10.65
C GLU A 82 11.91 2.99 10.17
N PHE A 83 11.84 2.47 8.94
CA PHE A 83 10.59 1.96 8.37
C PHE A 83 10.45 0.43 8.52
N ALA A 84 9.65 -0.03 9.49
CA ALA A 84 9.27 -1.44 9.63
C ALA A 84 7.94 -1.77 8.91
N ALA A 85 6.91 -0.93 9.09
CA ALA A 85 5.64 -1.03 8.37
C ALA A 85 4.80 0.27 8.49
N ASP A 86 3.97 0.59 7.49
CA ASP A 86 3.14 1.80 7.52
C ASP A 86 1.86 1.70 6.67
N PHE A 87 0.84 2.48 7.03
CA PHE A 87 -0.38 2.70 6.28
C PHE A 87 -0.34 4.03 5.53
N ASN A 88 -0.70 3.97 4.26
CA ASN A 88 -0.74 5.11 3.35
C ASN A 88 -2.16 5.32 2.84
N VAL A 89 -2.52 6.57 2.61
CA VAL A 89 -3.85 6.95 2.12
C VAL A 89 -3.68 8.03 1.07
N LEU A 90 -4.15 7.76 -0.14
CA LEU A 90 -4.21 8.72 -1.21
C LEU A 90 -5.58 9.40 -1.18
N THR A 91 -5.58 10.73 -1.24
CA THR A 91 -6.82 11.53 -1.17
C THR A 91 -7.00 12.44 -2.38
N SER A 92 -8.25 12.77 -2.68
CA SER A 92 -8.65 13.77 -3.66
C SER A 92 -9.96 14.40 -3.18
N GLN A 93 -10.07 15.73 -3.25
CA GLN A 93 -11.28 16.46 -2.83
C GLN A 93 -11.80 16.02 -1.44
N ASP A 94 -10.88 15.96 -0.46
CA ASP A 94 -11.16 15.56 0.93
C ASP A 94 -11.71 14.14 1.12
N ARG A 95 -11.50 13.26 0.13
CA ARG A 95 -11.88 11.86 0.20
C ARG A 95 -10.72 10.94 -0.13
N VAL A 96 -10.70 9.78 0.51
CA VAL A 96 -9.79 8.70 0.16
C VAL A 96 -10.14 8.16 -1.22
N ILE A 97 -9.14 7.99 -2.08
CA ILE A 97 -9.27 7.33 -3.39
C ILE A 97 -8.50 6.00 -3.46
N ALA A 98 -7.51 5.82 -2.59
CA ALA A 98 -6.84 4.54 -2.37
C ALA A 98 -6.18 4.52 -0.99
N SER A 99 -5.94 3.33 -0.45
CA SER A 99 -5.15 3.13 0.77
C SER A 99 -4.26 1.92 0.62
N SER A 100 -3.12 1.91 1.28
CA SER A 100 -2.20 0.78 1.22
C SER A 100 -1.48 0.55 2.53
N TYR A 101 -0.98 -0.66 2.71
CA TYR A 101 -0.07 -1.05 3.76
C TYR A 101 1.23 -1.53 3.13
N LEU A 102 2.36 -1.07 3.65
CA LEU A 102 3.69 -1.48 3.22
C LEU A 102 4.45 -1.99 4.44
N GLU A 103 5.00 -3.19 4.36
CA GLU A 103 5.84 -3.76 5.41
C GLU A 103 7.19 -4.16 4.82
N SER A 104 8.27 -3.59 5.36
CA SER A 104 9.63 -3.89 4.94
C SER A 104 10.05 -5.28 5.44
N ALA A 105 11.03 -5.86 4.78
CA ALA A 105 11.55 -7.17 5.11
C ALA A 105 13.04 -7.24 4.82
N GLU A 106 13.75 -7.97 5.67
CA GLU A 106 15.18 -8.26 5.52
C GLU A 106 15.41 -9.28 4.38
N GLY A 107 15.25 -8.82 3.16
CA GLY A 107 15.50 -9.58 1.94
C GLY A 107 14.34 -10.42 1.42
N LYS A 108 14.55 -10.96 0.21
CA LYS A 108 13.50 -11.55 -0.62
C LYS A 108 12.78 -12.73 0.03
N LYS A 109 13.52 -13.56 0.78
CA LYS A 109 12.98 -14.74 1.46
C LYS A 109 12.00 -14.36 2.57
N VAL A 110 12.31 -13.32 3.34
CA VAL A 110 11.46 -12.84 4.43
C VAL A 110 10.19 -12.20 3.84
N ALA A 111 10.32 -11.34 2.83
CA ALA A 111 9.17 -10.75 2.15
C ALA A 111 8.24 -11.80 1.52
N SER A 112 8.80 -12.80 0.83
CA SER A 112 8.02 -13.90 0.25
C SER A 112 7.27 -14.70 1.32
N LYS A 113 7.88 -14.91 2.49
CA LYS A 113 7.23 -15.58 3.63
C LYS A 113 6.08 -14.74 4.18
N LYS A 114 6.31 -13.44 4.39
CA LYS A 114 5.25 -12.51 4.84
C LYS A 114 4.10 -12.50 3.85
N TYR A 115 4.36 -12.38 2.55
CA TYR A 115 3.34 -12.46 1.51
C TYR A 115 2.49 -13.72 1.60
N LYS A 116 3.09 -14.90 1.75
CA LYS A 116 2.33 -16.16 1.86
C LYS A 116 1.43 -16.20 3.09
N ILE A 117 1.86 -15.56 4.18
CA ILE A 117 1.03 -15.46 5.39
C ILE A 117 -0.15 -14.51 5.13
N PHE A 118 0.11 -13.31 4.60
CA PHE A 118 -0.94 -12.35 4.23
C PHE A 118 -1.93 -12.94 3.23
N GLU A 119 -1.44 -13.61 2.18
CA GLU A 119 -2.27 -14.23 1.15
C GLU A 119 -3.21 -15.26 1.76
N ARG A 120 -2.70 -16.15 2.62
CA ARG A 120 -3.51 -17.17 3.29
C ARG A 120 -4.58 -16.56 4.20
N GLU A 121 -4.22 -15.52 4.94
CA GLU A 121 -5.14 -14.82 5.83
C GLU A 121 -6.22 -14.07 5.06
N LEU A 122 -5.85 -13.32 4.03
CA LEU A 122 -6.79 -12.65 3.13
C LEU A 122 -7.67 -13.65 2.40
N ARG A 123 -7.13 -14.80 1.96
CA ARG A 123 -7.91 -15.88 1.35
C ARG A 123 -9.00 -16.41 2.27
N SER A 124 -8.76 -16.44 3.59
CA SER A 124 -9.78 -16.85 4.57
C SER A 124 -10.94 -15.85 4.71
N ILE A 125 -10.73 -14.59 4.30
CA ILE A 125 -11.70 -13.50 4.40
C ILE A 125 -12.40 -13.25 3.07
N LEU A 126 -11.63 -13.16 1.98
CA LEU A 126 -12.04 -12.75 0.65
C LEU A 126 -12.29 -13.92 -0.31
N GLY A 127 -11.98 -15.15 0.12
CA GLY A 127 -11.95 -16.32 -0.77
C GLY A 127 -10.69 -16.35 -1.67
N PRO A 128 -10.65 -17.24 -2.67
CA PRO A 128 -9.51 -17.30 -3.60
C PRO A 128 -9.35 -15.99 -4.39
N PRO A 129 -8.11 -15.58 -4.71
CA PRO A 129 -7.89 -14.40 -5.55
C PRO A 129 -8.51 -14.58 -6.93
N ARG A 130 -9.03 -13.49 -7.49
CA ARG A 130 -9.59 -13.45 -8.84
C ARG A 130 -8.49 -13.63 -9.89
N GLU A 131 -7.34 -13.00 -9.65
CA GLU A 131 -6.17 -13.11 -10.51
C GLU A 131 -4.94 -13.38 -9.65
N GLN A 132 -4.15 -14.37 -10.07
CA GLN A 132 -2.84 -14.65 -9.51
C GLN A 132 -1.84 -14.56 -10.66
N ILE A 133 -1.24 -13.38 -10.82
CA ILE A 133 -0.35 -13.06 -11.94
C ILE A 133 1.02 -13.72 -11.73
N SER A 134 1.42 -13.92 -10.47
CA SER A 134 2.61 -14.67 -10.06
C SER A 134 2.45 -15.25 -8.66
N ASP A 135 3.43 -16.03 -8.20
CA ASP A 135 3.51 -16.53 -6.81
C ASP A 135 3.68 -15.41 -5.77
N LEU A 136 3.75 -14.15 -6.21
CA LEU A 136 4.03 -12.96 -5.40
C LEU A 136 3.08 -11.80 -5.72
N LEU A 137 2.00 -12.04 -6.47
CA LEU A 137 0.99 -11.04 -6.78
C LEU A 137 -0.39 -11.70 -6.84
N SER A 138 -1.25 -11.32 -5.89
CA SER A 138 -2.65 -11.76 -5.80
C SER A 138 -3.59 -10.56 -5.85
N VAL A 139 -4.65 -10.69 -6.63
CA VAL A 139 -5.68 -9.66 -6.79
C VAL A 139 -7.04 -10.23 -6.41
N TRP A 140 -7.73 -9.56 -5.49
CA TRP A 140 -9.13 -9.79 -5.19
C TRP A 140 -9.98 -8.62 -5.66
N VAL A 141 -11.21 -8.90 -6.06
CA VAL A 141 -12.22 -7.89 -6.35
C VAL A 141 -13.45 -8.21 -5.51
N SER A 142 -13.78 -7.32 -4.58
CA SER A 142 -14.91 -7.45 -3.66
C SER A 142 -15.61 -6.12 -3.52
N GLU A 143 -16.95 -6.08 -3.56
CA GLU A 143 -17.75 -4.87 -3.32
C GLU A 143 -17.32 -3.61 -4.11
N LYS A 144 -16.95 -3.75 -5.39
CA LYS A 144 -16.39 -2.67 -6.23
C LYS A 144 -15.06 -2.10 -5.71
N LEU A 145 -14.34 -2.86 -4.91
CA LEU A 145 -12.99 -2.57 -4.47
C LEU A 145 -12.04 -3.67 -4.99
N GLN A 146 -10.81 -3.26 -5.24
CA GLN A 146 -9.72 -4.11 -5.66
C GLN A 146 -8.67 -4.16 -4.56
N PHE A 147 -8.37 -5.36 -4.08
CA PHE A 147 -7.26 -5.63 -3.17
C PHE A 147 -6.12 -6.23 -3.97
N ILE A 148 -4.93 -5.64 -3.87
CA ILE A 148 -3.73 -6.12 -4.55
C ILE A 148 -2.69 -6.39 -3.48
N LEU A 149 -2.38 -7.66 -3.26
CA LEU A 149 -1.26 -8.08 -2.44
C LEU A 149 -0.09 -8.37 -3.37
N ALA A 150 1.04 -7.71 -3.15
CA ALA A 150 2.24 -7.88 -3.95
C ALA A 150 3.50 -7.94 -3.10
N VAL A 151 4.55 -8.53 -3.65
CA VAL A 151 5.91 -8.36 -3.15
C VAL A 151 6.70 -7.49 -4.10
N THR A 152 7.36 -6.47 -3.55
CA THR A 152 8.28 -5.62 -4.28
C THR A 152 9.71 -6.01 -3.91
N PHE A 153 10.52 -6.28 -4.93
CA PHE A 153 11.95 -6.49 -4.78
C PHE A 153 12.69 -5.44 -5.61
N ASP A 154 13.63 -4.77 -4.99
CA ASP A 154 14.71 -4.04 -5.65
C ASP A 154 16.05 -4.44 -5.02
N GLU A 155 17.16 -3.89 -5.50
CA GLU A 155 18.51 -4.12 -4.99
C GLU A 155 18.62 -3.82 -3.48
N GLU A 156 17.77 -2.92 -2.96
CA GLU A 156 17.84 -2.43 -1.58
C GLU A 156 16.59 -2.72 -0.74
N ILE A 157 15.45 -3.00 -1.39
CA ILE A 157 14.17 -3.12 -0.71
C ILE A 157 13.58 -4.49 -1.00
N SER A 158 13.13 -5.16 0.06
CA SER A 158 12.19 -6.26 -0.03
C SER A 158 10.99 -5.91 0.84
N ALA A 159 9.81 -5.82 0.25
CA ALA A 159 8.62 -5.38 0.98
C ALA A 159 7.36 -6.13 0.51
N VAL A 160 6.41 -6.29 1.43
CA VAL A 160 5.06 -6.74 1.12
C VAL A 160 4.15 -5.54 1.10
N THR A 161 3.33 -5.43 0.06
CA THR A 161 2.38 -4.33 -0.11
C THR A 161 0.99 -4.89 -0.25
N LEU A 162 0.04 -4.35 0.51
CA LEU A 162 -1.39 -4.56 0.30
C LEU A 162 -2.03 -3.23 -0.09
N LEU A 163 -2.61 -3.15 -1.29
CA LEU A 163 -3.27 -1.96 -1.82
C LEU A 163 -4.78 -2.19 -1.93
N LEU A 164 -5.56 -1.24 -1.44
CA LEU A 164 -7.00 -1.15 -1.60
C LEU A 164 -7.35 0.08 -2.44
N LYS A 165 -8.04 -0.13 -3.55
CA LYS A 165 -8.51 0.96 -4.42
C LYS A 165 -9.81 0.57 -5.13
N GLU A 166 -10.44 1.53 -5.80
CA GLU A 166 -11.48 1.20 -6.76
C GLU A 166 -10.86 0.51 -8.01
N PRO A 167 -11.57 -0.42 -8.66
CA PRO A 167 -11.14 -0.98 -9.94
C PRO A 167 -11.10 0.13 -10.98
N LEU A 168 -10.10 0.10 -11.86
CA LEU A 168 -10.11 0.97 -13.03
C LEU A 168 -11.25 0.49 -13.91
N VAL A 169 -12.33 1.26 -14.00
CA VAL A 169 -13.41 0.95 -14.94
C VAL A 169 -12.85 1.15 -16.35
N GLU A 170 -12.53 0.06 -17.05
CA GLU A 170 -12.31 0.13 -18.49
C GLU A 170 -13.64 0.43 -19.18
N GLY A 171 -13.82 1.67 -19.63
CA GLY A 171 -14.85 2.06 -20.59
C GLY A 171 -16.21 2.43 -20.01
N MET A 172 -16.45 3.74 -19.89
CA MET A 172 -17.66 4.35 -20.45
C MET A 172 -17.23 5.20 -21.64
#